data_AF-A0A5E4IVZ4-F1
#
_entry.id   AF-A0A5E4IVZ4-F1
#
_cell.length_a   1.000
_cell.length_b   1.000
_cell.length_c   1.000
_cell.angle_alpha   90.00
_cell.angle_beta   90.00
_cell.angle_gamma   90.00
#
_symmetry.space_group_name_H-M   'P 1'
#
loop_
_entity.id
_entity.type
_entity.pdbx_description
1 polymer ?
#
loop_
_entity_poly.entity_id
_entity_poly.type
_entity_poly.pdbx_seq_one_letter_code
_entity_poly.pdbx_strand_id
1 'polypeptide(L)' 'MTREENGSKSSLCMAGRSFLQILSEMEEKKENKRVISGSIEGPFFSRATFSCRVRVGFEGESR' A
#
# COMPACT_ATOMS: atom_id res chain seq x y z
N MET A 1 14.47 31.67 17.88
CA MET A 1 14.62 30.77 16.73
C MET A 1 13.80 29.53 17.01
N THR A 2 12.61 29.45 16.44
CA THR A 2 11.71 28.29 16.49
C THR A 2 12.23 27.22 15.52
N ARG A 3 12.41 25.98 15.97
CA ARG A 3 12.53 24.83 15.06
C ARG A 3 12.07 23.53 15.73
N GLU A 4 10.76 23.36 15.64
CA GLU A 4 10.02 22.16 15.22
C GLU A 4 10.45 20.78 15.74
N GLU A 5 9.48 20.19 16.47
CA GLU A 5 9.27 18.77 16.75
C GLU A 5 9.53 17.85 15.55
N ASN A 6 10.05 16.65 15.77
CA ASN A 6 9.48 15.51 15.05
C ASN A 6 9.61 14.21 15.84
N GLY A 7 8.44 13.71 16.24
CA GLY A 7 8.25 12.58 17.13
C GLY A 7 8.69 11.24 16.55
N SER A 8 9.05 10.36 17.47
CA SER A 8 9.10 8.92 17.25
C SER A 8 7.76 8.44 16.68
N LYS A 9 7.72 8.09 15.39
CA LYS A 9 6.56 7.43 14.77
C LYS A 9 6.93 6.01 14.38
N SER A 10 6.65 5.13 15.34
CA SER A 10 6.22 3.73 15.18
C SER A 10 6.59 3.05 13.88
N SER A 11 7.66 2.26 13.96
CA SER A 11 7.90 1.09 13.13
C SER A 11 6.82 0.03 13.37
N LEU A 12 5.80 -0.01 12.53
CA LEU A 12 5.08 -1.26 12.25
C LEU A 12 4.37 -1.12 10.90
N CYS A 13 4.69 -2.04 9.99
CA CYS A 13 3.78 -2.69 9.06
C CYS A 13 2.70 -1.81 8.40
N MET A 14 2.75 -1.58 7.08
CA MET A 14 1.59 -1.03 6.35
C MET A 14 1.13 0.39 6.78
N ALA A 15 2.02 1.25 7.29
CA ALA A 15 1.68 2.63 7.57
C ALA A 15 1.62 3.48 6.28
N GLY A 16 0.43 3.57 5.66
CA GLY A 16 0.11 4.69 4.78
C GLY A 16 -0.91 4.44 3.68
N ARG A 17 -1.12 3.19 3.27
CA ARG A 17 -2.28 2.84 2.42
C ARG A 17 -2.96 1.61 2.98
N SER A 18 -4.07 1.84 3.68
CA SER A 18 -5.02 0.75 3.95
C SER A 18 -5.38 0.10 2.61
N PHE A 19 -5.48 -1.21 2.55
CA PHE A 19 -5.96 -1.91 1.36
C PHE A 19 -7.27 -1.29 0.82
N LEU A 20 -8.11 -0.77 1.70
CA LEU A 20 -9.32 -0.02 1.35
C LEU A 20 -9.05 1.28 0.60
N GLN A 21 -7.97 2.00 0.93
CA GLN A 21 -7.57 3.21 0.20
C GLN A 21 -7.12 2.86 -1.22
N ILE A 22 -6.42 1.74 -1.39
CA ILE A 22 -6.05 1.23 -2.72
C ILE A 22 -7.31 0.94 -3.54
N LEU A 23 -8.32 0.28 -2.94
CA LEU A 23 -9.59 0.01 -3.61
C LEU A 23 -10.35 1.31 -3.98
N SER A 24 -10.37 2.28 -3.07
CA SER A 24 -11.00 3.58 -3.31
C SER A 24 -10.33 4.36 -4.46
N GLU A 25 -8.98 4.38 -4.51
CA GLU A 25 -8.25 4.98 -5.63
C GLU A 25 -8.51 4.24 -6.95
N MET A 26 -8.63 2.91 -6.91
CA MET A 26 -8.93 2.11 -8.09
C MET A 26 -10.35 2.38 -8.60
N GLU A 27 -11.33 2.56 -7.72
CA GLU A 27 -12.69 2.94 -8.08
C GLU A 27 -12.75 4.34 -8.71
N GLU A 28 -12.11 5.33 -8.10
CA GLU A 28 -12.02 6.70 -8.63
C GLU A 28 -11.45 6.72 -10.05
N LYS A 29 -10.43 5.88 -10.30
CA LYS A 29 -9.75 5.77 -11.59
C LYS A 29 -10.39 4.78 -12.54
N LYS A 30 -11.47 4.09 -12.14
CA LYS A 30 -12.11 3.01 -12.91
C LYS A 30 -11.12 1.92 -13.33
N GLU A 31 -10.19 1.58 -12.44
CA GLU A 31 -9.17 0.56 -12.62
C GLU A 31 -9.65 -0.81 -12.08
N ASN A 32 -9.79 -1.79 -12.96
CA ASN A 32 -10.17 -3.15 -12.55
C ASN A 32 -8.95 -4.04 -12.23
N LYS A 33 -7.74 -3.59 -12.56
CA LYS A 33 -6.48 -4.31 -12.35
C LYS A 33 -5.36 -3.32 -12.03
N ARG A 34 -4.60 -3.57 -10.97
CA ARG A 34 -3.45 -2.73 -10.59
C ARG A 34 -2.31 -3.59 -10.07
N VAL A 35 -1.07 -3.23 -10.42
CA VAL A 35 0.13 -3.82 -9.82
C VAL A 35 0.66 -2.85 -8.77
N ILE A 36 0.96 -3.36 -7.58
CA ILE A 36 1.43 -2.60 -6.44
C ILE A 36 2.73 -3.23 -5.98
N SER A 37 3.78 -2.43 -5.93
CA SER A 37 5.09 -2.86 -5.43
C SER A 37 5.55 -1.95 -4.32
N GLY A 38 6.39 -2.50 -3.44
CA GLY A 38 6.93 -1.77 -2.31
C GLY A 38 8.03 -2.54 -1.61
N SER A 39 8.54 -1.95 -0.53
CA SER A 39 9.45 -2.65 0.37
C SER A 39 9.10 -2.35 1.83
N ILE A 40 9.33 -3.33 2.68
CA ILE A 40 9.13 -3.24 4.13
C ILE A 40 10.49 -3.49 4.78
N GLU A 41 10.93 -2.56 5.60
CA GLU A 41 12.08 -2.75 6.47
C GLU A 41 11.61 -3.44 7.76
N GLY A 42 12.34 -4.48 8.15
CA GLY A 42 12.12 -5.22 9.36
C GLY A 42 13.26 -5.02 10.37
N PRO A 43 13.19 -5.69 11.53
CA PRO A 43 14.26 -5.68 12.50
C PRO A 43 15.59 -6.14 11.91
N PHE A 44 16.71 -5.79 12.55
CA PHE A 44 18.06 -6.26 12.18
C PHE A 44 18.47 -5.97 10.74
N PHE A 45 18.13 -4.80 10.20
CA PHE A 45 18.41 -4.40 8.81
C PHE A 45 17.81 -5.35 7.75
N SER A 46 16.81 -6.16 8.14
CA SER A 46 16.11 -7.00 7.18
C SER A 46 15.22 -6.14 6.28
N ARG A 47 15.10 -6.54 5.01
CA ARG A 47 14.25 -5.86 4.04
C ARG A 47 13.51 -6.88 3.18
N ALA A 48 12.21 -6.76 3.11
CA ALA A 48 11.37 -7.50 2.18
C ALA A 48 10.93 -6.57 1.05
N THR A 49 11.03 -7.03 -0.20
CA THR A 49 10.41 -6.37 -1.35
C THR A 49 9.19 -7.18 -1.79
N PHE A 50 8.14 -6.51 -2.22
CA PHE A 50 6.93 -7.18 -2.69
C PHE A 50 6.41 -6.56 -3.98
N SER A 51 5.72 -7.39 -4.76
CA SER A 51 4.98 -7.00 -5.96
C SER A 51 3.71 -7.83 -6.00
N CYS A 52 2.55 -7.20 -5.81
CA CYS A 52 1.25 -7.84 -5.81
C CYS A 52 0.35 -7.27 -6.91
N ARG A 53 -0.62 -8.08 -7.36
CA ARG A 53 -1.61 -7.67 -8.36
C ARG A 53 -2.99 -7.70 -7.72
N VAL A 54 -3.65 -6.55 -7.70
CA VAL A 54 -5.04 -6.40 -7.26
C VAL A 54 -5.95 -6.49 -8.49
N ARG A 55 -7.03 -7.27 -8.39
CA ARG A 55 -8.08 -7.37 -9.41
C ARG A 55 -9.43 -7.14 -8.75
N VAL A 56 -10.24 -6.26 -9.31
CA VAL A 56 -11.60 -5.94 -8.86
C VAL A 56 -12.56 -6.29 -9.98
N GLY A 57 -13.56 -7.11 -9.67
CA GLY A 57 -14.56 -7.59 -10.63
C GLY A 57 -15.35 -8.76 -10.05
N PHE A 58 -16.43 -9.14 -10.73
CA PHE A 58 -17.20 -10.31 -10.38
C PHE A 58 -16.54 -11.57 -10.93
N GLU A 59 -16.46 -12.62 -10.11
CA GLU A 59 -15.97 -13.93 -10.54
C GLU A 59 -17.01 -14.54 -11.49
N GLY A 60 -16.81 -14.34 -12.80
CA GLY A 60 -17.73 -14.85 -13.83
C GLY A 60 -17.85 -14.00 -15.11
N GLU A 61 -17.32 -12.77 -15.17
CA GLU A 61 -17.34 -11.99 -16.42
C GLU A 61 -16.14 -12.36 -17.30
N SER A 62 -16.14 -13.60 -17.79
CA SER A 62 -15.38 -14.00 -18.98
C SER A 62 -16.12 -13.42 -20.19
N ARG A 63 -15.60 -12.34 -20.77
CA ARG A 63 -15.93 -11.91 -22.12
C ARG A 63 -14.84 -12.34 -23.08
#